data_AF-A0A354FNP3-F1
#
_entry.id   AF-A0A354FNP3-F1
#
_cell.length_a   1.000
_cell.length_b   1.000
_cell.length_c   1.000
_cell.angle_alpha   90.00
_cell.angle_beta   90.00
_cell.angle_gamma   90.00
#
_symmetry.space_group_name_H-M   'P 1'
#
loop_
_entity.id
_entity.type
_entity.pdbx_description
1 polymer ?
#
loop_
_entity_poly.entity_id
_entity_poly.type
_entity_poly.pdbx_seq_one_letter_code
_entity_poly.pdbx_strand_id
1 'polypeptide(L)'
;LYNQYHSGQWGSFNSCSFYKHAEVDAKLDQARVIGDIDQRLALYADVQRQLAADQPSVWMYTEDSLMGFSQCVKGYLYSPMYPITVLFQDLWMENCN
;
A
#
# COMPACT_ATOMS: atom_id res chain seq x y z
N LEU A 1 2.92 -2.12 5.69
CA LEU A 1 3.60 -3.02 6.67
C LEU A 1 3.67 -2.37 8.05
N TYR A 2 4.47 -1.30 8.26
CA TYR A 2 4.63 -0.69 9.59
C TYR A 2 3.31 -0.23 10.22
N ASN A 3 2.55 0.61 9.52
CA ASN A 3 1.26 1.17 9.96
C ASN A 3 0.18 0.12 10.30
N GLN A 4 0.34 -1.12 9.86
CA GLN A 4 -0.66 -2.19 9.95
C GLN A 4 -0.25 -3.31 10.91
N TYR A 5 1.05 -3.58 11.02
CA TYR A 5 1.56 -4.76 11.72
C TYR A 5 2.61 -4.45 12.79
N HIS A 6 3.08 -3.20 12.91
CA HIS A 6 3.98 -2.83 14.01
C HIS A 6 3.16 -2.57 15.29
N SER A 7 3.53 -3.17 16.42
CA SER A 7 2.72 -3.12 17.65
C SER A 7 2.54 -1.70 18.21
N GLY A 8 3.52 -0.82 17.99
CA GLY A 8 3.40 0.61 18.27
C GLY A 8 2.41 1.41 17.41
N GLN A 9 1.65 0.77 16.50
CA GLN A 9 0.65 1.42 15.63
C GLN A 9 -0.80 1.03 15.95
N TRP A 10 -0.99 0.25 17.02
CA TRP A 10 -2.31 -0.11 17.54
C TRP A 10 -3.19 1.11 17.81
N GLY A 11 -4.51 0.88 17.76
CA GLY A 11 -5.51 1.92 17.98
C GLY A 11 -5.80 2.79 16.75
N SER A 12 -5.11 2.56 15.63
CA SER A 12 -5.48 3.13 14.32
C SER A 12 -6.35 2.16 13.52
N PHE A 13 -7.17 2.69 12.60
CA PHE A 13 -7.98 1.88 11.67
C PHE A 13 -7.12 0.94 10.79
N ASN A 14 -5.83 1.26 10.61
CA ASN A 14 -4.92 0.42 9.83
C ASN A 14 -4.41 -0.79 10.62
N SER A 15 -4.44 -0.79 11.96
CA SER A 15 -3.87 -1.83 12.84
C SER A 15 -4.94 -2.56 13.66
N CYS A 16 -6.04 -2.97 13.02
CA CYS A 16 -7.19 -3.59 13.70
C CYS A 16 -6.95 -5.03 14.20
N SER A 17 -5.89 -5.70 13.77
CA SER A 17 -5.56 -7.06 14.22
C SER A 17 -4.94 -7.11 15.62
N PHE A 18 -4.47 -5.97 16.14
CA PHE A 18 -3.66 -5.90 17.37
C PHE A 18 -2.50 -6.92 17.37
N TYR A 19 -1.92 -7.19 16.19
CA TYR A 19 -0.80 -8.12 16.04
C TYR A 19 0.46 -7.60 16.74
N LYS A 20 1.24 -8.51 17.33
CA LYS A 20 2.52 -8.21 17.98
C LYS A 20 3.47 -9.39 17.83
N HIS A 21 4.65 -9.12 17.28
CA HIS A 21 5.76 -10.05 17.22
C HIS A 21 7.07 -9.26 17.32
N ALA A 22 7.86 -9.52 18.36
CA ALA A 22 9.03 -8.69 18.68
C ALA A 22 10.05 -8.60 17.53
N GLU A 23 10.27 -9.70 16.81
CA GLU A 23 11.16 -9.72 15.65
C GLU A 23 10.59 -8.93 14.46
N VAL A 24 9.26 -8.92 14.28
CA VAL A 24 8.62 -8.15 13.20
C VAL A 24 8.75 -6.67 13.49
N ASP A 25 8.50 -6.25 14.73
CA ASP A 25 8.70 -4.87 15.17
C ASP A 25 10.15 -4.43 14.91
N ALA A 26 11.14 -5.21 15.37
CA ALA A 26 12.55 -4.89 15.19
C ALA A 26 12.98 -4.80 13.71
N LYS A 27 12.53 -5.73 12.86
CA LYS A 27 12.82 -5.71 11.41
C LYS A 27 12.18 -4.51 10.74
N LEU A 28 10.95 -4.15 11.13
CA LEU A 28 10.25 -3.00 10.58
C LEU A 28 10.87 -1.67 11.01
N ASP A 29 11.37 -1.57 12.24
CA ASP A 29 12.15 -0.42 12.72
C ASP A 29 13.46 -0.26 11.92
N GLN A 30 14.21 -1.35 11.75
CA GLN A 30 15.45 -1.34 10.96
C GLN A 30 15.19 -0.96 9.50
N ALA A 31 14.17 -1.54 8.87
CA ALA A 31 13.85 -1.29 7.47
C ALA A 31 13.47 0.17 7.18
N ARG A 32 13.03 0.94 8.18
CA ARG A 32 12.70 2.36 8.02
C ARG A 32 13.91 3.28 7.94
N VAL A 33 15.02 2.89 8.54
CA VAL A 33 16.22 3.73 8.65
C VAL A 33 17.35 3.28 7.72
N ILE A 34 17.25 2.07 7.17
CA ILE A 34 18.24 1.51 6.25
C ILE A 34 18.20 2.24 4.89
N GLY A 35 19.37 2.72 4.45
CA GLY A 35 19.51 3.41 3.16
C GLY A 35 19.69 2.46 1.97
N ASP A 36 20.26 1.28 2.22
CA ASP A 36 20.48 0.26 1.20
C ASP A 36 19.14 -0.40 0.80
N ILE A 37 18.83 -0.34 -0.50
CA ILE A 37 17.53 -0.78 -1.02
C ILE A 37 17.40 -2.30 -0.94
N ASP A 38 18.45 -3.05 -1.27
CA ASP A 38 18.41 -4.52 -1.33
C ASP A 38 18.26 -5.12 0.07
N GLN A 39 18.98 -4.57 1.05
CA GLN A 39 18.82 -4.95 2.46
C GLN A 39 17.43 -4.60 2.99
N ARG A 40 16.87 -3.44 2.60
CA ARG A 40 15.49 -3.07 2.97
C ARG A 40 14.47 -4.06 2.41
N LEU A 41 14.62 -4.42 1.14
CA LEU A 41 13.74 -5.38 0.47
C LEU A 41 13.81 -6.77 1.12
N ALA A 42 15.02 -7.22 1.49
CA ALA A 42 15.20 -8.48 2.20
C ALA A 42 14.46 -8.48 3.55
N LEU A 43 14.58 -7.42 4.34
CA LEU A 43 13.87 -7.25 5.61
C LEU A 43 12.34 -7.29 5.43
N TYR A 44 11.81 -6.59 4.43
CA TYR A 44 10.37 -6.61 4.17
C TYR A 44 9.86 -7.97 3.69
N ALA A 45 10.61 -8.67 2.84
CA ALA A 45 10.27 -10.01 2.40
C ALA A 45 10.23 -10.99 3.60
N ASP A 46 11.19 -10.91 4.51
CA ASP A 46 11.21 -11.70 5.73
C ASP A 46 10.01 -11.42 6.63
N VAL A 47 9.67 -10.14 6.83
CA VAL A 47 8.48 -9.76 7.60
C VAL A 47 7.22 -10.30 6.95
N GLN A 48 7.08 -10.20 5.63
CA GLN A 48 5.90 -10.72 4.91
C GLN A 48 5.76 -12.25 5.07
N ARG A 49 6.86 -13.00 5.03
CA ARG A 49 6.84 -14.45 5.30
C ARG A 49 6.40 -14.76 6.72
N GLN A 50 6.91 -14.02 7.71
CA GLN A 50 6.51 -14.19 9.11
C GLN A 50 5.02 -13.89 9.30
N LEU A 51 4.52 -12.78 8.73
CA LEU A 51 3.10 -12.44 8.79
C LEU A 51 2.23 -13.52 8.14
N ALA A 52 2.63 -14.06 6.99
CA ALA A 52 1.91 -15.14 6.34
C ALA A 52 1.86 -16.44 7.20
N ALA A 53 2.92 -16.73 7.95
CA ALA A 53 2.94 -17.86 8.88
C ALA A 53 2.03 -17.63 10.10
N ASP A 54 2.04 -16.40 10.64
CA ASP A 54 1.27 -16.05 11.84
C ASP A 54 -0.23 -15.80 11.57
N GLN A 55 -0.60 -15.59 10.31
CA GLN A 55 -1.97 -15.34 9.84
C GLN A 55 -2.74 -14.28 10.68
N PRO A 56 -2.19 -13.08 10.92
CA PRO A 56 -2.88 -12.02 11.67
C PRO A 56 -4.05 -11.38 10.89
N SER A 57 -4.25 -11.77 9.63
CA SER A 57 -5.27 -11.24 8.74
C SER A 57 -5.67 -12.30 7.73
N VAL A 58 -6.89 -12.23 7.23
CA VAL A 58 -7.33 -13.00 6.05
C VAL A 58 -7.23 -12.06 4.85
N TRP A 59 -6.18 -12.23 4.03
CA TRP A 59 -6.01 -11.45 2.81
C TRP A 59 -6.86 -12.04 1.69
N MET A 60 -7.78 -11.23 1.15
CA MET A 60 -8.82 -11.72 0.23
C MET A 60 -8.44 -11.49 -1.24
N TYR A 61 -8.18 -10.23 -1.63
CA TYR A 61 -7.87 -9.85 -3.00
C TYR A 61 -7.12 -8.52 -3.04
N THR A 62 -6.53 -8.21 -4.19
CA THR A 62 -6.10 -6.85 -4.56
C THR A 62 -7.12 -6.31 -5.56
N GLU A 63 -7.63 -5.11 -5.32
CA GLU A 63 -8.71 -4.53 -6.11
C GLU A 63 -8.23 -4.08 -7.50
N ASP A 64 -8.97 -4.48 -8.53
CA ASP A 64 -8.78 -3.96 -9.89
C ASP A 64 -9.41 -2.57 -10.01
N SER A 65 -8.68 -1.63 -10.62
CA SER A 65 -9.19 -0.29 -10.87
C SER A 65 -9.78 -0.21 -12.28
N LEU A 66 -11.07 0.12 -12.37
CA LEU A 66 -11.74 0.38 -13.65
C LEU A 66 -12.28 1.81 -13.66
N MET A 67 -11.82 2.60 -14.63
CA MET A 67 -12.24 3.98 -14.83
C MET A 67 -12.85 4.16 -16.21
N GLY A 68 -14.05 4.74 -16.26
CA GLY A 68 -14.75 5.07 -17.50
C GLY A 68 -14.69 6.56 -17.79
N PHE A 69 -14.27 6.92 -18.99
CA PHE A 69 -14.25 8.31 -19.46
C PHE A 69 -14.97 8.43 -20.80
N SER A 70 -15.59 9.60 -21.05
CA SER A 70 -16.00 9.95 -22.41
C SER A 70 -14.77 10.02 -23.31
N GLN A 71 -14.92 9.64 -24.59
CA GLN A 71 -13.84 9.74 -25.57
C GLN A 71 -13.29 11.17 -25.72
N CYS A 72 -14.10 12.17 -25.39
CA CYS A 72 -13.75 13.58 -25.49
C CYS A 72 -12.94 14.09 -24.27
N VAL A 73 -12.83 13.30 -23.18
CA VAL A 73 -11.97 13.61 -22.04
C VAL A 73 -10.57 13.07 -22.30
N LYS A 74 -9.56 13.95 -22.15
CA LYS A 74 -8.15 13.66 -22.39
C LYS A 74 -7.33 13.96 -21.14
N GLY A 75 -6.07 13.50 -21.15
CA GLY A 75 -5.10 13.79 -20.10
C GLY A 75 -5.12 12.84 -18.90
N TYR A 76 -6.05 11.88 -18.86
CA TYR A 76 -6.07 10.90 -17.78
C TYR A 76 -4.84 9.99 -17.85
N LEU A 77 -4.09 9.93 -16.74
CA LEU A 77 -2.99 9.00 -16.52
C LEU A 77 -3.30 8.15 -15.30
N TYR A 78 -3.41 6.83 -15.49
CA TYR A 78 -3.62 5.91 -14.39
C TYR A 78 -2.37 5.87 -13.48
N SER A 79 -2.60 5.96 -12.17
CA SER A 79 -1.57 5.77 -11.15
C SER A 79 -2.01 4.66 -10.19
N PRO A 80 -1.28 3.52 -10.11
CA PRO A 80 -1.56 2.46 -9.14
C PRO A 80 -1.51 2.93 -7.68
N MET A 81 -0.83 4.05 -7.40
CA MET A 81 -0.78 4.64 -6.06
C MET A 81 -2.08 5.37 -5.70
N TYR A 82 -2.86 5.76 -6.70
CA TYR A 82 -4.12 6.49 -6.55
C TYR A 82 -5.22 5.85 -7.41
N PRO A 83 -5.59 4.59 -7.14
CA PRO A 83 -6.42 3.77 -8.03
C PRO A 83 -7.83 4.34 -8.27
N ILE A 84 -8.34 5.14 -7.32
CA ILE A 84 -9.67 5.76 -7.36
C ILE A 84 -9.63 7.28 -7.54
N THR A 85 -8.45 7.86 -7.75
CA THR A 85 -8.29 9.31 -7.82
C THR A 85 -8.20 9.78 -9.26
N VAL A 86 -8.91 10.86 -9.55
CA VAL A 86 -8.80 11.61 -10.80
C VAL A 86 -8.08 12.91 -10.50
N LEU A 87 -6.93 13.10 -11.14
CA LEU A 87 -6.16 14.33 -11.08
C LEU A 87 -6.74 15.34 -12.08
N PHE A 88 -7.77 16.07 -11.66
CA PHE A 88 -8.54 16.97 -12.53
C PHE A 88 -7.71 18.09 -13.16
N GLN A 89 -6.60 18.49 -12.54
CA GLN A 89 -5.72 19.52 -13.10
C GLN A 89 -5.07 19.11 -14.42
N ASP A 90 -4.93 17.80 -14.67
CA ASP A 90 -4.30 17.25 -15.87
C ASP A 90 -5.33 16.89 -16.94
N LEU A 91 -6.63 17.00 -16.63
CA LEU A 91 -7.71 16.68 -17.56
C LEU A 91 -8.11 17.87 -18.41
N TRP A 92 -8.42 17.61 -19.68
CA TRP A 92 -9.08 18.56 -20.56
C TRP A 92 -10.09 17.88 -21.46
N MET A 93 -10.90 18.69 -22.14
CA MET A 93 -11.93 18.25 -23.07
C MET A 93 -11.56 18.64 -24.50
N GLU A 94 -11.70 17.71 -25.44
CA GLU A 94 -11.52 17.92 -26.87
C GLU A 94 -12.75 17.46 -27.63
N ASN A 95 -13.40 18.37 -28.37
CA ASN A 95 -14.56 18.07 -29.22
C ASN A 95 -15.76 17.44 -28.47
N CYS A 96 -16.02 17.87 -27.23
CA CYS A 96 -17.23 17.48 -26.48
C CYS A 96 -18.43 18.35 -26.91
N ASN A 97 -19.10 18.00 -28.02
CA ASN A 97 -20.35 18.62 -28.48
C ASN A 97 -21.54 17.67 -28.32
#